data_AF-E9HF90-F1
#
_entry.id   AF-E9HF90-F1
#
_cell.length_a   1.000
_cell.length_b   1.000
_cell.length_c   1.000
_cell.angle_alpha   90.00
_cell.angle_beta   90.00
_cell.angle_gamma   90.00
#
_symmetry.space_group_name_H-M   'P 1'
#
loop_
_entity.id
_entity.type
_entity.pdbx_description
1 polymer ?
#
loop_
_entity_poly.entity_id
_entity_poly.type
_entity_poly.pdbx_seq_one_letter_code
_entity_poly.pdbx_strand_id
1 'polypeptide(L)' 'LEVESYLSESAIGRHDDPLQWWKARQNLYPRLSLLARKALCIIVNSVPCERFFSKMGLIITDRRQRL' A
#
# COMPACT_ATOMS: atom_id res chain seq x y z
N LEU A 1 5.78 -21.38 -10.16
CA LEU A 1 4.42 -21.53 -10.73
C LEU A 1 3.49 -20.39 -10.31
N GLU A 2 3.32 -20.08 -9.01
CA GLU A 2 2.52 -18.90 -8.59
C GLU A 2 3.08 -17.57 -9.14
N VAL A 3 4.39 -17.32 -9.00
CA VAL A 3 5.04 -16.08 -9.48
C VAL A 3 4.91 -15.93 -10.99
N GLU A 4 5.23 -16.98 -11.75
CA GLU A 4 5.11 -16.98 -13.22
C GLU A 4 3.66 -16.72 -13.69
N SER A 5 2.67 -17.32 -13.01
CA SER A 5 1.25 -17.12 -13.34
C SER A 5 0.78 -15.70 -13.01
N TYR A 6 1.29 -15.13 -11.90
CA TYR A 6 1.02 -13.74 -11.56
C TYR A 6 1.67 -12.76 -12.56
N LEU A 7 2.90 -13.04 -13.01
CA LEU A 7 3.62 -12.21 -13.97
C LEU A 7 3.01 -12.28 -15.38
N SER A 8 2.33 -13.36 -15.73
CA SER A 8 1.61 -13.50 -17.01
C SER A 8 0.19 -12.93 -16.98
N GLU A 9 -0.38 -12.66 -15.80
CA GLU A 9 -1.67 -12.00 -15.66
C GLU A 9 -1.60 -10.52 -16.02
N SER A 10 -2.68 -10.00 -16.60
CA SER A 10 -2.80 -8.57 -16.89
C SER A 10 -2.88 -7.75 -15.60
N ALA A 11 -2.20 -6.60 -15.59
CA ALA A 11 -2.25 -5.66 -14.47
C ALA A 11 -3.70 -5.21 -14.17
N ILE A 12 -3.97 -4.96 -12.89
CA ILE A 12 -5.28 -4.45 -12.43
C ILE A 12 -5.54 -3.04 -12.95
N GLY A 13 -6.81 -2.67 -13.05
CA GLY A 13 -7.19 -1.30 -13.40
C GLY A 13 -6.62 -0.29 -12.40
N ARG A 14 -6.27 0.90 -12.88
CA ARG A 14 -5.64 1.95 -12.04
C ARG A 14 -6.51 2.41 -10.86
N HIS A 15 -7.82 2.15 -10.92
CA HIS A 15 -8.79 2.51 -9.89
C HIS A 15 -9.26 1.31 -9.05
N ASP A 16 -8.78 0.10 -9.35
CA ASP A 16 -9.13 -1.10 -8.60
C ASP A 16 -8.31 -1.21 -7.32
N ASP A 17 -8.95 -1.72 -6.27
CA ASP A 17 -8.30 -1.92 -4.98
C ASP A 17 -7.42 -3.19 -5.01
N PRO A 18 -6.08 -3.06 -4.84
CA PRO A 18 -5.18 -4.21 -4.92
C PRO A 18 -5.41 -5.20 -3.77
N LEU A 19 -5.84 -4.75 -2.59
CA LEU A 19 -6.12 -5.65 -1.45
C LEU A 19 -7.35 -6.52 -1.71
N GLN A 20 -8.40 -5.98 -2.34
CA GLN A 20 -9.57 -6.75 -2.76
C GLN A 20 -9.22 -7.75 -3.86
N TRP A 21 -8.37 -7.34 -4.81
CA TRP A 21 -7.89 -8.23 -5.86
C TRP A 21 -7.13 -9.44 -5.29
N TRP A 22 -6.21 -9.21 -4.34
CA TRP A 22 -5.48 -10.27 -3.65
C TRP A 22 -6.39 -11.14 -2.78
N LYS A 23 -7.42 -10.57 -2.16
CA LYS A 23 -8.41 -11.32 -1.38
C LYS A 23 -9.24 -12.27 -2.27
N ALA A 24 -9.63 -11.83 -3.47
CA ALA A 24 -10.36 -12.69 -4.41
C ALA A 24 -9.49 -13.87 -4.90
N ARG A 25 -8.17 -13.67 -5.01
CA ARG A 25 -7.22 -14.64 -5.57
C ARG A 25 -6.37 -15.36 -4.53
N GLN A 26 -6.73 -15.26 -3.26
CA GLN A 26 -6.01 -15.90 -2.15
C GLN A 26 -5.91 -17.43 -2.31
N ASN A 27 -6.90 -18.06 -2.95
CA ASN A 27 -6.89 -19.50 -3.20
C ASN A 27 -5.99 -19.89 -4.40
N LEU A 28 -5.85 -19.01 -5.39
CA LEU A 28 -4.92 -19.22 -6.52
C LEU A 28 -3.47 -18.95 -6.11
N TYR A 29 -3.28 -17.95 -5.27
CA TYR A 29 -1.96 -17.44 -4.86
C TYR A 29 -1.80 -17.43 -3.34
N PRO A 30 -1.88 -18.58 -2.65
CA PRO A 30 -1.89 -18.62 -1.18
C PRO A 30 -0.62 -18.06 -0.53
N ARG A 31 0.55 -18.24 -1.15
CA ARG A 31 1.81 -17.68 -0.62
C ARG A 31 2.01 -16.24 -1.06
N LEU A 32 1.70 -15.95 -2.33
CA LEU A 32 1.86 -14.59 -2.86
C LEU A 32 0.90 -13.61 -2.20
N SER A 33 -0.36 -13.98 -1.99
CA SER A 33 -1.36 -13.12 -1.33
C SER A 33 -0.96 -12.76 0.11
N LEU A 34 -0.31 -13.67 0.85
CA LEU A 34 0.19 -13.39 2.19
C LEU A 34 1.31 -12.33 2.16
N LEU A 35 2.24 -12.45 1.21
CA LEU A 35 3.34 -11.50 1.02
C LEU A 35 2.83 -10.15 0.51
N ALA A 36 1.96 -10.16 -0.50
CA ALA A 36 1.35 -8.98 -1.08
C ALA A 36 0.55 -8.20 -0.05
N ARG A 37 -0.23 -8.87 0.82
CA ARG A 37 -0.94 -8.21 1.92
C ARG A 37 0.02 -7.49 2.86
N LYS A 38 1.14 -8.10 3.24
CA LYS A 38 2.14 -7.45 4.11
C LYS A 38 2.80 -6.25 3.41
N ALA A 39 3.24 -6.42 2.17
CA ALA A 39 3.90 -5.37 1.39
C ALA A 39 2.96 -4.19 1.11
N LEU A 40 1.72 -4.46 0.69
CA LEU A 40 0.72 -3.43 0.41
C LEU A 40 0.31 -2.68 1.68
N CYS A 41 0.17 -3.35 2.83
CA CYS A 41 -0.09 -2.64 4.09
C CYS A 41 1.06 -1.70 4.49
N ILE A 42 2.31 -2.03 4.14
CA ILE A 42 3.47 -1.16 4.38
C ILE A 42 3.44 0.05 3.42
N ILE A 43 3.20 -0.17 2.14
CA ILE A 43 3.10 0.93 1.15
C ILE A 43 1.92 1.86 1.48
N VAL A 44 0.79 1.28 1.90
CA VAL A 44 -0.40 2.04 2.29
C VAL A 44 -0.18 2.79 3.61
N ASN A 45 0.75 2.38 4.48
CA ASN A 45 1.01 3.14 5.72
C ASN A 45 2.06 4.23 5.55
N SER A 46 3.00 4.11 4.60
CA SER A 46 4.01 5.15 4.39
C SER A 46 3.41 6.45 3.87
N VAL A 47 2.52 6.39 2.87
CA VAL A 47 1.94 7.58 2.23
C VAL A 47 1.02 8.41 3.16
N PRO A 48 0.12 7.83 3.97
CA PRO A 48 -0.62 8.55 5.00
C PRO A 48 0.28 8.99 6.15
N CYS A 49 1.27 8.20 6.57
CA CYS A 49 2.20 8.61 7.63
C CYS A 49 3.03 9.82 7.20
N GLU A 50 3.55 9.88 5.97
CA GLU A 50 4.26 11.05 5.45
C GLU A 50 3.34 12.27 5.37
N ARG A 51 2.08 12.11 4.96
CA ARG A 51 1.09 13.20 4.94
C ARG A 51 0.73 13.67 6.34
N PHE A 52 0.56 12.75 7.28
CA PHE A 52 0.28 13.05 8.69
C PHE A 52 1.47 13.73 9.36
N PHE A 53 2.68 13.21 9.12
CA PHE A 53 3.94 13.76 9.63
C PHE A 53 4.25 15.12 9.03
N SER A 54 4.01 15.34 7.74
CA SER A 54 4.15 16.65 7.09
C SER A 54 3.19 17.68 7.71
N LYS A 55 1.95 17.28 8.00
CA LYS A 55 0.95 18.15 8.63
C LYS A 55 1.33 18.48 10.08
N MET A 56 1.84 17.52 10.84
CA MET A 56 2.37 17.75 12.19
C MET A 56 3.65 18.61 12.18
N GLY A 57 4.53 18.40 11.21
CA GLY A 57 5.74 19.22 11.01
C GLY A 57 5.39 20.68 10.75
N LEU A 58 4.39 20.96 9.92
CA LEU A 58 3.91 22.32 9.68
C LEU A 58 3.34 22.99 10.94
N ILE A 59 2.57 22.26 11.76
CA ILE A 59 2.01 22.79 13.02
C ILE A 59 3.13 23.11 14.03
N ILE A 60 4.18 22.29 14.09
CA ILE A 60 5.31 22.51 15.01
C ILE A 60 6.20 23.66 14.51
N THR A 61 6.40 23.80 13.20
CA THR A 61 7.21 24.89 12.60
C THR A 61 6.50 26.25 12.69
N ASP A 62 5.19 26.32 12.45
CA ASP A 62 4.39 27.55 12.61
C ASP A 62 4.48 28.08 14.06
N ARG A 63 4.45 27.17 15.04
CA ARG A 63 4.56 27.51 16.46
C ARG A 63 5.94 28.06 16.86
N ARG A 64 7.00 27.79 16.08
CA ARG A 64 8.36 28.32 16.32
C ARG A 64 8.65 29.60 15.55
N GLN A 65 7.93 29.91 14.47
CA GLN A 65 8.07 31.19 13.75
C GLN A 65 7.28 32.35 14.39
N ARG A 66 6.44 32.08 15.41
CA ARG A 66 5.70 33.08 16.21
C ARG A 66 6.34 33.41 17.57
N LEU A 67 7.61 33.06 17.78
CA LEU A 67 8.45 33.55 18.86
C LEU A 67 9.49 34.51 18.28
#